data_AF-A0A9K3KUF6-F1
#
_entry.id   AF-A0A9K3KUF6-F1
#
_cell.length_a   1.000
_cell.length_b   1.000
_cell.length_c   1.000
_cell.angle_alpha   90.00
_cell.angle_beta   90.00
_cell.angle_gamma   90.00
#
_symmetry.space_group_name_H-M   'P 1'
#
loop_
_entity.id
_entity.type
_entity.pdbx_description
1 polymer ?
#
loop_
_entity_poly.entity_id
_entity_poly.type
_entity_poly.pdbx_seq_one_letter_code
_entity_poly.pdbx_strand_id
1 'polypeptide(L)'
;MNVTFARVTLTTRGDNLSRWHRLFRTREAFLHPNLEARVGRDPLPPFLRMFPDAATEIKQFCRVNLLNLNVETVHQFILNKVFPRIYAVWASEEVALEVLKSTSKPPLTASPFVRKLLIGINNEGYWNSNHMAVQFVDVVDCLKVLYPSHEFVFLFDHSQGHNRKRKGALDVNNMNVSFGDFQNELTHLQVMANELKVQVMFTPKFHAEMAGEGIEYSWGFVKGSYRRKPLQKKRKRADFEDLVDKCTNVETELTKARIRKFSALARAYLCTYHYLATAEPTAAAIKDNDQEKKQKVPMMDEIESLMNKFKTHRCALGFVMDHGSFNPTSHTEIREL
;
A
#
# COMPACT_ATOMS: atom_id res chain seq x y z
N MET A 1 41.17 18.48 -9.74
CA MET A 1 39.75 18.32 -9.39
C MET A 1 38.95 19.41 -10.10
N ASN A 2 38.14 19.04 -11.07
CA ASN A 2 37.11 19.91 -11.64
C ASN A 2 35.79 19.15 -11.54
N VAL A 3 34.92 19.55 -10.62
CA VAL A 3 33.55 19.05 -10.57
C VAL A 3 32.66 20.16 -11.14
N THR A 4 32.21 19.96 -12.38
CA THR A 4 31.29 20.85 -13.07
C THR A 4 29.89 20.60 -12.51
N PHE A 5 29.42 21.49 -11.64
CA PHE A 5 28.03 21.48 -11.17
C PHE A 5 27.08 21.84 -12.30
N ALA A 6 25.96 21.12 -12.37
CA ALA A 6 24.91 21.26 -13.36
C ALA A 6 24.50 22.74 -13.63
N ARG A 7 24.80 23.17 -14.86
CA ARG A 7 24.17 24.27 -15.63
C ARG A 7 24.30 25.72 -15.10
N VAL A 8 25.32 26.04 -14.32
CA VAL A 8 25.79 27.43 -14.21
C VAL A 8 27.02 27.60 -15.09
N THR A 9 26.81 27.98 -16.36
CA THR A 9 27.92 28.37 -17.24
C THR A 9 28.38 29.77 -16.85
N LEU A 10 29.64 29.88 -16.42
CA LEU A 10 30.33 31.17 -16.29
C LEU A 10 30.30 31.87 -17.65
N THR A 11 29.77 33.10 -17.71
CA THR A 11 29.81 33.89 -18.94
C THR A 11 31.22 34.41 -19.16
N THR A 12 31.86 34.02 -20.25
CA THR A 12 33.16 34.55 -20.68
C THR A 12 33.02 35.73 -21.63
N ARG A 13 31.79 36.06 -22.05
CA ARG A 13 31.50 37.19 -22.95
C ARG A 13 31.51 38.50 -22.19
N GLY A 14 32.48 39.36 -22.51
CA GLY A 14 32.62 40.72 -21.95
C GLY A 14 31.37 41.57 -22.10
N ASP A 15 30.65 41.45 -23.21
CA ASP A 15 29.41 42.19 -23.48
C ASP A 15 28.32 41.92 -22.44
N ASN A 16 28.18 40.66 -22.00
CA ASN A 16 27.24 40.30 -20.95
C ASN A 16 27.64 40.95 -19.63
N LEU A 17 28.93 40.92 -19.29
CA LEU A 17 29.48 41.56 -18.10
C LEU A 17 29.24 43.07 -18.11
N SER A 18 29.54 43.74 -19.23
CA SER A 18 29.31 45.17 -19.39
C SER A 18 27.82 45.54 -19.32
N ARG A 19 26.93 44.72 -19.90
CA ARG A 19 25.47 44.92 -19.82
C ARG A 19 24.96 44.74 -18.38
N TRP A 20 25.43 43.72 -17.67
CA TRP A 20 25.06 43.45 -16.28
C TRP A 20 25.57 44.56 -15.36
N HIS A 21 26.81 45.00 -15.55
CA HIS A 21 27.41 46.11 -14.82
C HIS A 21 26.67 47.44 -15.07
N ARG A 22 26.26 47.70 -16.31
CA ARG A 22 25.47 48.89 -16.66
C ARG A 22 24.09 48.85 -16.01
N LEU A 23 23.39 47.71 -16.07
CA LEU A 23 22.09 47.50 -15.42
C LEU A 23 22.17 47.64 -13.90
N PHE A 24 23.20 47.04 -13.28
CA PHE A 24 23.43 47.12 -11.85
C PHE A 24 23.67 48.56 -11.39
N ARG A 25 24.50 49.34 -12.08
CA ARG A 25 24.75 50.74 -11.71
C ARG A 25 23.51 51.63 -11.78
N THR A 26 22.53 51.30 -12.63
CA THR A 26 21.32 52.10 -12.76
C THR A 26 20.26 51.78 -11.70
N ARG A 27 20.24 50.55 -11.16
CA ARG A 27 19.19 50.10 -10.22
C ARG A 27 19.73 49.58 -8.88
N GLU A 28 21.05 49.61 -8.69
CA GLU A 28 21.80 49.00 -7.57
C GLU A 28 21.43 47.55 -7.27
N ALA A 29 20.89 46.84 -8.25
CA ALA A 29 20.43 45.47 -8.12
C ALA A 29 20.61 44.71 -9.43
N PHE A 30 20.97 43.43 -9.33
CA PHE A 30 20.95 42.53 -10.48
C PHE A 30 19.52 42.13 -10.79
N LEU A 31 19.19 42.01 -12.08
CA LEU A 31 17.88 41.52 -12.50
C LEU A 31 17.71 40.08 -12.02
N HIS A 32 16.63 39.82 -11.27
CA HIS A 32 16.30 38.50 -10.74
C HIS A 32 16.48 37.39 -11.80
N PRO A 33 17.20 36.28 -11.56
CA PRO A 33 17.57 35.32 -12.60
C PRO A 33 16.36 34.69 -13.31
N ASN A 34 15.23 34.54 -12.61
CA ASN A 34 13.95 34.15 -13.19
C ASN A 34 13.27 35.34 -13.91
N LEU A 35 12.94 35.17 -15.20
CA LEU A 35 12.30 36.17 -16.06
C LEU A 35 10.91 36.59 -15.55
N GLU A 36 10.11 35.68 -15.01
CA GLU A 36 8.75 35.97 -14.51
C GLU A 36 8.77 36.99 -13.37
N ALA A 37 9.75 36.87 -12.46
CA ALA A 37 9.97 37.84 -11.39
C ALA A 37 10.34 39.23 -11.92
N ARG A 38 11.02 39.32 -13.08
CA ARG A 38 11.42 40.60 -13.69
C ARG A 38 10.23 41.37 -14.26
N VAL A 39 9.16 40.67 -14.65
CA VAL A 39 7.93 41.25 -15.19
C VAL A 39 6.88 41.48 -14.09
N GLY A 40 7.29 41.37 -12.81
CA GLY A 40 6.42 41.64 -11.66
C GLY A 40 5.44 40.50 -11.33
N ARG A 41 5.64 39.31 -11.89
CA ARG A 41 4.85 38.12 -11.56
C ARG A 41 5.55 37.31 -10.49
N ASP A 42 4.80 36.69 -9.59
CA ASP A 42 5.39 35.89 -8.52
C ASP A 42 6.08 34.63 -9.10
N PRO A 43 7.39 34.45 -8.86
CA PRO A 43 8.18 33.37 -9.45
C PRO A 43 8.02 32.02 -8.74
N LEU A 44 7.29 31.95 -7.62
CA LEU A 44 7.09 30.69 -6.90
C LEU A 44 6.20 29.71 -7.70
N PRO A 45 6.54 28.42 -7.73
CA PRO A 45 5.67 27.39 -8.28
C PRO A 45 4.27 27.42 -7.62
N PRO A 46 3.18 27.30 -8.38
CA PRO A 46 1.81 27.41 -7.86
C PRO A 46 1.49 26.53 -6.64
N PHE A 47 2.06 25.33 -6.53
CA PHE A 47 1.79 24.41 -5.41
C PHE A 47 2.25 24.94 -4.04
N LEU A 48 3.28 25.80 -4.02
CA LEU A 48 3.76 26.43 -2.79
C LEU A 48 2.90 27.60 -2.33
N ARG A 49 2.02 28.12 -3.20
CA ARG A 49 0.96 29.06 -2.81
C ARG A 49 -0.21 28.36 -2.15
N MET A 50 -0.52 27.14 -2.62
CA MET A 50 -1.61 26.31 -2.11
C MET A 50 -1.28 25.68 -0.74
N PHE A 51 0.01 25.41 -0.47
CA PHE A 51 0.50 24.93 0.82
C PHE A 51 1.57 25.90 1.37
N PRO A 52 1.18 27.07 1.90
CA PRO A 52 2.12 28.11 2.33
C PRO A 52 3.06 27.61 3.45
N ASP A 53 2.60 26.66 4.26
CA ASP A 53 3.41 26.01 5.30
C ASP A 53 4.53 25.15 4.69
N ALA A 54 4.27 24.48 3.56
CA ALA A 54 5.29 23.72 2.84
C ALA A 54 6.36 24.65 2.26
N ALA A 55 5.95 25.82 1.74
CA ALA A 55 6.88 26.84 1.27
C ALA A 55 7.76 27.38 2.40
N THR A 56 7.18 27.57 3.59
CA THR A 56 7.89 28.04 4.78
C THR A 56 8.85 26.97 5.31
N GLU A 57 8.44 25.70 5.32
CA GLU A 57 9.28 24.58 5.77
C GLU A 57 10.47 24.35 4.83
N ILE A 58 10.26 24.40 3.51
CA ILE A 58 11.36 24.31 2.53
C ILE A 58 12.35 25.48 2.73
N LYS A 59 11.84 26.70 2.92
CA LYS A 59 12.69 27.87 3.19
C LYS A 59 13.47 27.71 4.50
N GLN A 60 12.84 27.19 5.55
CA GLN A 60 13.46 26.97 6.85
C GLN A 60 14.53 25.87 6.77
N PHE A 61 14.25 24.77 6.08
CA PHE A 61 15.23 23.72 5.81
C PHE A 61 16.47 24.28 5.10
N CYS A 62 16.26 25.08 4.04
CA CYS A 62 17.36 25.72 3.33
C CYS A 62 18.18 26.66 4.25
N ARG A 63 17.52 27.43 5.12
CA ARG A 63 18.18 28.37 6.05
C ARG A 63 19.03 27.69 7.12
N VAL A 64 18.57 26.57 7.66
CA VAL A 64 19.30 25.84 8.70
C VAL A 64 20.49 25.07 8.11
N ASN A 65 20.40 24.67 6.84
CA ASN A 65 21.40 23.84 6.18
C ASN A 65 22.32 24.61 5.23
N LEU A 66 22.40 25.94 5.32
CA LEU A 66 23.10 26.80 4.36
C LEU A 66 24.54 26.38 4.04
N LEU A 67 25.28 25.88 5.03
CA LEU A 67 26.69 25.49 4.87
C LEU A 67 26.88 24.27 3.94
N ASN A 68 25.90 23.36 3.89
CA ASN A 68 25.96 22.12 3.13
C ASN A 68 24.80 22.00 2.11
N LEU A 69 24.10 23.11 1.85
CA LEU A 69 22.90 23.13 1.05
C LEU A 69 23.24 22.86 -0.42
N ASN A 70 22.65 21.82 -0.98
CA ASN A 70 22.71 21.57 -2.41
C ASN A 70 21.36 21.13 -2.96
N VAL A 71 21.22 21.17 -4.28
CA VAL A 71 19.96 20.87 -4.97
C VAL A 71 19.45 19.47 -4.62
N GLU A 72 20.34 18.48 -4.49
CA GLU A 72 19.94 17.10 -4.19
C GLU A 72 19.41 16.95 -2.77
N THR A 73 20.02 17.60 -1.78
CA THR A 73 19.54 17.57 -0.39
C THR A 73 18.17 18.24 -0.24
N VAL A 74 17.91 19.32 -0.96
CA VAL A 74 16.59 19.97 -1.01
C VAL A 74 15.59 19.10 -1.74
N HIS A 75 15.99 18.48 -2.85
CA HIS A 75 15.17 17.56 -3.62
C HIS A 75 14.75 16.33 -2.80
N GLN A 76 15.68 15.69 -2.09
CA GLN A 76 15.41 14.58 -1.16
C GLN A 76 14.52 15.01 0.00
N PHE A 77 14.73 16.19 0.56
CA PHE A 77 13.85 16.72 1.61
C PHE A 77 12.42 16.94 1.09
N ILE A 78 12.27 17.46 -0.12
CA ILE A 78 10.96 17.66 -0.73
C ILE A 78 10.29 16.30 -1.03
N LEU A 79 11.01 15.34 -1.63
CA LEU A 79 10.46 14.03 -2.00
C LEU A 79 10.14 13.13 -0.80
N ASN A 80 10.95 13.16 0.24
CA ASN A 80 10.80 12.25 1.38
C ASN A 80 9.92 12.84 2.49
N LYS A 81 9.75 14.16 2.51
CA LYS A 81 9.21 14.88 3.67
C LYS A 81 8.07 15.83 3.31
N VAL A 82 8.14 16.51 2.17
CA VAL A 82 7.11 17.49 1.76
C VAL A 82 6.03 16.85 0.90
N PHE A 83 6.39 16.08 -0.13
CA PHE A 83 5.43 15.47 -1.05
C PHE A 83 4.57 14.36 -0.44
N PRO A 84 5.07 13.44 0.41
CA PRO A 84 4.23 12.45 1.08
C PRO A 84 3.23 13.11 2.03
N ARG A 85 3.65 14.18 2.71
CA ARG A 85 2.80 14.97 3.62
C ARG A 85 1.68 15.70 2.87
N ILE A 86 1.98 16.32 1.73
CA ILE A 86 0.99 17.00 0.89
C ILE A 86 0.04 16.01 0.21
N TYR A 87 0.55 14.84 -0.21
CA TYR A 87 -0.24 13.80 -0.84
C TYR A 87 -1.26 13.17 0.11
N ALA A 88 -0.85 12.93 1.36
CA ALA A 88 -1.72 12.42 2.43
C ALA A 88 -2.82 13.41 2.89
N VAL A 89 -2.70 14.70 2.58
CA VAL A 89 -3.77 15.69 2.82
C VAL A 89 -4.92 15.56 1.80
N TRP A 90 -4.73 14.91 0.64
CA TRP A 90 -5.73 14.92 -0.44
C TRP A 90 -6.12 13.54 -1.01
N ALA A 91 -6.09 12.45 -0.24
CA ALA A 91 -6.66 11.17 -0.71
C ALA A 91 -8.18 11.26 -1.06
N SER A 92 -8.88 12.28 -0.57
CA SER A 92 -9.67 13.26 -1.34
C SER A 92 -10.29 14.20 -0.30
N GLU A 93 -10.39 15.49 -0.55
CA GLU A 93 -11.03 16.42 0.40
C GLU A 93 -12.43 15.94 0.78
N GLU A 94 -13.16 15.36 -0.18
CA GLU A 94 -14.45 14.70 0.02
C GLU A 94 -14.38 13.54 1.03
N VAL A 95 -13.37 12.66 0.95
CA VAL A 95 -13.19 11.52 1.86
C VAL A 95 -12.81 11.98 3.27
N ALA A 96 -11.90 12.95 3.36
CA ALA A 96 -11.50 13.53 4.64
C ALA A 96 -12.68 14.26 5.30
N LEU A 97 -13.47 15.02 4.53
CA LEU A 97 -14.69 15.66 5.02
C LEU A 97 -15.78 14.65 5.40
N GLU A 98 -15.96 13.56 4.64
CA GLU A 98 -16.97 12.54 4.93
C GLU A 98 -16.66 11.78 6.22
N VAL A 99 -15.41 11.30 6.38
CA VAL A 99 -15.03 10.41 7.48
C VAL A 99 -14.54 11.21 8.70
N LEU A 100 -13.70 12.23 8.48
CA LEU A 100 -13.03 12.98 9.55
C LEU A 100 -13.69 14.33 9.84
N LYS A 101 -14.62 14.79 8.98
CA LYS A 101 -15.26 16.13 9.07
C LYS A 101 -14.25 17.28 9.12
N SER A 102 -13.06 17.06 8.57
CA SER A 102 -11.92 17.97 8.61
C SER A 102 -11.06 17.78 7.37
N THR A 103 -10.54 18.89 6.84
CA THR A 103 -9.54 18.90 5.76
C THR A 103 -8.11 18.71 6.29
N SER A 104 -7.93 18.84 7.62
CA SER A 104 -6.65 18.60 8.29
C SER A 104 -6.64 17.22 8.93
N LYS A 105 -5.55 16.47 8.71
CA LYS A 105 -5.34 15.15 9.32
C LYS A 105 -5.24 15.29 10.85
N PRO A 106 -6.14 14.65 11.64
CA PRO A 106 -6.10 14.75 13.08
C PRO A 106 -4.90 13.98 13.65
N PRO A 107 -4.43 14.34 14.86
CA PRO A 107 -3.41 13.56 15.55
C PRO A 107 -3.93 12.16 15.86
N LEU A 108 -3.06 11.16 15.68
CA LEU A 108 -3.36 9.77 15.97
C LEU A 108 -3.30 9.53 17.48
N THR A 109 -4.46 9.33 18.13
CA THR A 109 -4.58 9.17 19.59
C THR A 109 -4.59 7.72 20.06
N ALA A 110 -4.74 6.77 19.15
CA ALA A 110 -4.78 5.32 19.41
C ALA A 110 -4.21 4.55 18.22
N SER A 111 -3.95 3.25 18.41
CA SER A 111 -3.43 2.37 17.35
C SER A 111 -4.36 2.36 16.12
N PRO A 112 -3.86 2.63 14.89
CA PRO A 112 -4.68 2.60 13.68
C PRO A 112 -4.92 1.16 13.17
N PHE A 113 -4.18 0.19 13.71
CA PHE A 113 -4.30 -1.22 13.36
C PHE A 113 -5.58 -1.87 13.89
N VAL A 114 -6.20 -1.28 14.93
CA VAL A 114 -7.45 -1.77 15.50
C VAL A 114 -8.44 -0.62 15.60
N ARG A 115 -9.55 -0.73 14.87
CA ARG A 115 -10.69 0.18 14.97
C ARG A 115 -11.90 -0.59 15.50
N LYS A 116 -12.42 -0.15 16.64
CA LYS A 116 -13.66 -0.65 17.22
C LYS A 116 -14.77 0.31 16.82
N LEU A 117 -15.85 -0.21 16.25
CA LEU A 117 -16.94 0.59 15.73
C LEU A 117 -18.24 0.18 16.40
N LEU A 118 -19.05 1.16 16.79
CA LEU A 118 -20.43 0.90 17.15
C LEU A 118 -21.30 1.06 15.91
N ILE A 119 -21.63 -0.06 15.28
CA ILE A 119 -22.36 -0.06 14.01
C ILE A 119 -23.82 0.36 14.23
N GLY A 120 -24.37 1.10 13.27
CA GLY A 120 -25.79 1.40 13.18
C GLY A 120 -26.08 2.86 12.82
N ILE A 121 -27.25 3.10 12.25
CA ILE A 121 -27.69 4.44 11.79
C ILE A 121 -27.68 5.46 12.93
N ASN A 122 -28.01 5.03 14.15
CA ASN A 122 -28.01 5.87 15.35
C ASN A 122 -26.66 5.93 16.08
N ASN A 123 -25.62 5.29 15.53
CA ASN A 123 -24.30 5.17 16.14
C ASN A 123 -23.24 5.77 15.20
N GLU A 124 -22.18 5.02 14.88
CA GLU A 124 -21.06 5.47 14.05
C GLU A 124 -21.24 5.14 12.56
N GLY A 125 -22.44 4.67 12.16
CA GLY A 125 -22.72 4.24 10.80
C GLY A 125 -22.12 2.88 10.45
N TYR A 126 -21.92 2.63 9.16
CA TYR A 126 -21.29 1.42 8.65
C TYR A 126 -19.89 1.73 8.13
N TRP A 127 -18.96 0.81 8.36
CA TRP A 127 -17.61 0.92 7.82
C TRP A 127 -17.65 0.72 6.30
N ASN A 128 -17.09 1.68 5.56
CA ASN A 128 -17.10 1.70 4.10
C ASN A 128 -15.67 1.88 3.54
N SER A 129 -15.55 1.91 2.21
CA SER A 129 -14.27 2.09 1.51
C SER A 129 -13.52 3.39 1.87
N ASN A 130 -14.22 4.46 2.24
CA ASN A 130 -13.58 5.70 2.68
C ASN A 130 -12.94 5.54 4.06
N HIS A 131 -13.60 4.83 4.97
CA HIS A 131 -13.02 4.46 6.26
C HIS A 131 -11.77 3.59 6.08
N MET A 132 -11.80 2.63 5.13
CA MET A 132 -10.62 1.84 4.77
C MET A 132 -9.48 2.72 4.27
N ALA A 133 -9.76 3.65 3.35
CA ALA A 133 -8.74 4.53 2.79
C ALA A 133 -8.03 5.35 3.88
N VAL A 134 -8.79 5.97 4.79
CA VAL A 134 -8.23 6.73 5.92
C VAL A 134 -7.40 5.82 6.83
N GLN A 135 -7.94 4.67 7.22
CA GLN A 135 -7.23 3.73 8.10
C GLN A 135 -5.96 3.18 7.45
N PHE A 136 -5.99 2.91 6.14
CA PHE A 136 -4.84 2.42 5.39
C PHE A 136 -3.68 3.42 5.41
N VAL A 137 -3.96 4.71 5.16
CA VAL A 137 -2.95 5.77 5.24
C VAL A 137 -2.34 5.85 6.63
N ASP A 138 -3.17 5.83 7.68
CA ASP A 138 -2.68 5.86 9.08
C ASP A 138 -1.78 4.65 9.40
N VAL A 139 -2.16 3.46 8.93
CA VAL A 139 -1.37 2.24 9.11
C VAL A 139 -0.04 2.34 8.37
N VAL A 140 -0.02 2.81 7.12
CA VAL A 140 1.21 2.96 6.33
C VAL A 140 2.14 3.99 6.97
N ASP A 141 1.62 5.13 7.41
CA ASP A 141 2.40 6.16 8.09
C ASP A 141 3.08 5.60 9.35
N CYS A 142 2.33 4.84 10.17
CA CYS A 142 2.89 4.17 11.34
C CYS A 142 3.96 3.14 10.97
N LEU A 143 3.70 2.29 9.97
CA LEU A 143 4.62 1.23 9.57
C LEU A 143 5.95 1.77 9.04
N LYS A 144 5.92 2.82 8.21
CA LYS A 144 7.15 3.46 7.71
C LYS A 144 7.99 4.08 8.81
N VAL A 145 7.36 4.58 9.88
CA VAL A 145 8.08 5.11 11.05
C VAL A 145 8.63 3.99 11.92
N LEU A 146 7.85 2.94 12.15
CA LEU A 146 8.23 1.82 13.03
C LEU A 146 9.29 0.91 12.40
N TYR A 147 9.22 0.69 11.08
CA TYR A 147 10.14 -0.18 10.35
C TYR A 147 10.63 0.48 9.04
N PRO A 148 11.46 1.53 9.13
CA PRO A 148 11.87 2.33 7.97
C PRO A 148 12.73 1.57 6.96
N SER A 149 13.36 0.46 7.36
CA SER A 149 14.20 -0.38 6.50
C SER A 149 13.43 -1.49 5.78
N HIS A 150 12.11 -1.55 5.91
CA HIS A 150 11.29 -2.63 5.37
C HIS A 150 10.38 -2.12 4.25
N GLU A 151 10.20 -2.97 3.24
CA GLU A 151 9.14 -2.81 2.26
C GLU A 151 7.87 -3.50 2.77
N PHE A 152 6.71 -2.92 2.47
CA PHE A 152 5.43 -3.43 2.94
C PHE A 152 4.57 -3.92 1.78
N VAL A 153 4.07 -5.14 1.96
CA VAL A 153 3.05 -5.75 1.12
C VAL A 153 1.81 -5.97 1.96
N PHE A 154 0.67 -5.47 1.49
CA PHE A 154 -0.63 -5.62 2.14
C PHE A 154 -1.48 -6.61 1.35
N LEU A 155 -2.03 -7.59 2.06
CA LEU A 155 -2.88 -8.62 1.49
C LEU A 155 -4.34 -8.36 1.88
N PHE A 156 -5.19 -8.17 0.89
CA PHE A 156 -6.62 -7.96 1.08
C PHE A 156 -7.45 -9.03 0.38
N ASP A 157 -8.65 -9.27 0.91
CA ASP A 157 -9.71 -9.98 0.18
C ASP A 157 -10.42 -9.03 -0.79
N HIS A 158 -11.33 -9.57 -1.60
CA HIS A 158 -12.10 -8.78 -2.58
C HIS A 158 -13.39 -8.17 -1.99
N SER A 159 -13.40 -7.83 -0.69
CA SER A 159 -14.57 -7.18 -0.09
C SER A 159 -14.88 -5.85 -0.79
N GLN A 160 -16.15 -5.42 -0.74
CA GLN A 160 -16.59 -4.16 -1.37
C GLN A 160 -15.84 -2.93 -0.83
N GLY A 161 -15.39 -2.98 0.43
CA GLY A 161 -14.59 -1.92 1.03
C GLY A 161 -13.20 -1.78 0.41
N HIS A 162 -12.58 -2.90 0.00
CA HIS A 162 -11.22 -2.94 -0.54
C HIS A 162 -11.20 -2.84 -2.08
N ASN A 163 -12.26 -3.31 -2.72
CA ASN A 163 -12.36 -3.45 -4.17
C ASN A 163 -13.07 -2.27 -4.85
N ARG A 164 -13.27 -1.15 -4.13
CA ARG A 164 -13.87 0.05 -4.71
C ARG A 164 -13.00 0.57 -5.85
N LYS A 165 -13.62 0.78 -7.00
CA LYS A 165 -13.02 1.47 -8.15
C LYS A 165 -12.91 2.97 -7.89
N ARG A 166 -11.94 3.63 -8.52
CA ARG A 166 -11.76 5.08 -8.41
C ARG A 166 -13.01 5.82 -8.93
N LYS A 167 -13.30 7.02 -8.42
CA LYS A 167 -14.34 7.89 -9.01
C LYS A 167 -13.97 8.16 -10.48
N GLY A 168 -14.85 7.79 -11.41
CA GLY A 168 -14.62 7.90 -12.86
C GLY A 168 -13.84 6.74 -13.50
N ALA A 169 -13.49 5.71 -12.73
CA ALA A 169 -12.99 4.44 -13.26
C ALA A 169 -14.05 3.76 -14.12
N LEU A 170 -13.61 2.99 -15.12
CA LEU A 170 -14.53 2.22 -15.96
C LEU A 170 -15.04 1.03 -15.13
N ASP A 171 -16.36 0.89 -15.03
CA ASP A 171 -16.99 -0.20 -14.28
C ASP A 171 -17.89 -0.99 -15.21
N VAL A 172 -17.60 -2.29 -15.34
CA VAL A 172 -18.40 -3.24 -16.14
C VAL A 172 -19.87 -3.16 -15.77
N ASN A 173 -20.18 -2.98 -14.48
CA ASN A 173 -21.57 -2.90 -14.01
C ASN A 173 -22.27 -1.60 -14.44
N ASN A 174 -21.49 -0.56 -14.77
CA ASN A 174 -21.99 0.75 -15.20
C ASN A 174 -21.86 0.97 -16.71
N MET A 175 -21.40 -0.04 -17.47
CA MET A 175 -21.25 0.05 -18.92
C MET A 175 -22.24 -0.87 -19.64
N ASN A 176 -22.98 -0.29 -20.60
CA ASN A 176 -23.88 -1.00 -21.52
C ASN A 176 -23.15 -1.55 -22.77
N VAL A 177 -21.83 -1.74 -22.71
CA VAL A 177 -21.02 -2.12 -23.87
C VAL A 177 -20.29 -3.42 -23.59
N SER A 178 -20.61 -4.46 -24.37
CA SER A 178 -20.10 -5.81 -24.23
C SER A 178 -18.76 -6.02 -24.96
N PHE A 179 -17.74 -5.23 -24.66
CA PHE A 179 -16.39 -5.50 -25.18
C PHE A 179 -15.29 -4.89 -24.29
N GLY A 180 -14.46 -5.75 -23.69
CA GLY A 180 -13.32 -5.39 -22.83
C GLY A 180 -13.42 -6.00 -21.43
N ASP A 181 -12.42 -6.78 -21.03
CA ASP A 181 -12.31 -7.33 -19.68
C ASP A 181 -11.48 -6.38 -18.80
N PHE A 182 -12.15 -5.58 -17.98
CA PHE A 182 -11.51 -4.61 -17.06
C PHE A 182 -10.90 -5.28 -15.81
N GLN A 183 -10.46 -6.54 -15.95
CA GLN A 183 -9.86 -7.34 -14.88
C GLN A 183 -8.58 -6.68 -14.33
N ASN A 184 -7.87 -5.92 -15.17
CA ASN A 184 -6.59 -5.29 -14.84
C ASN A 184 -6.72 -3.86 -14.30
N GLU A 185 -7.93 -3.32 -14.14
CA GLU A 185 -8.09 -1.97 -13.61
C GLU A 185 -7.86 -1.92 -12.10
N LEU A 186 -6.89 -1.10 -11.69
CA LEU A 186 -6.49 -0.95 -10.30
C LEU A 186 -7.64 -0.44 -9.44
N THR A 187 -7.77 -1.01 -8.24
CA THR A 187 -8.71 -0.49 -7.24
C THR A 187 -8.21 0.85 -6.68
N HIS A 188 -9.12 1.63 -6.09
CA HIS A 188 -8.75 2.87 -5.42
C HIS A 188 -7.65 2.64 -4.36
N LEU A 189 -7.74 1.52 -3.63
CA LEU A 189 -6.77 1.13 -2.60
C LEU A 189 -5.39 0.80 -3.20
N GLN A 190 -5.32 0.14 -4.36
CA GLN A 190 -4.05 -0.13 -5.05
C GLN A 190 -3.40 1.14 -5.59
N VAL A 191 -4.20 2.08 -6.12
CA VAL A 191 -3.70 3.39 -6.54
C VAL A 191 -3.07 4.12 -5.35
N MET A 192 -3.79 4.19 -4.22
CA MET A 192 -3.28 4.78 -2.98
C MET A 192 -1.99 4.10 -2.49
N ALA A 193 -1.92 2.77 -2.56
CA ALA A 193 -0.73 2.02 -2.17
C ALA A 193 0.49 2.39 -3.02
N ASN A 194 0.34 2.47 -4.34
CA ASN A 194 1.40 2.86 -5.27
C ASN A 194 1.94 4.28 -4.97
N GLU A 195 1.05 5.19 -4.60
CA GLU A 195 1.41 6.57 -4.26
C GLU A 195 2.12 6.64 -2.91
N LEU A 196 1.68 5.81 -1.97
CA LEU A 196 2.34 5.58 -0.69
C LEU A 196 3.58 4.69 -0.79
N LYS A 197 4.02 4.26 -1.99
CA LYS A 197 5.20 3.40 -2.17
C LYS A 197 5.14 2.10 -1.35
N VAL A 198 3.95 1.50 -1.28
CA VAL A 198 3.70 0.18 -0.69
C VAL A 198 2.93 -0.68 -1.69
N GLN A 199 2.98 -2.00 -1.55
CA GLN A 199 2.29 -2.91 -2.46
C GLN A 199 0.96 -3.37 -1.85
N VAL A 200 -0.10 -3.43 -2.66
CA VAL A 200 -1.36 -4.09 -2.31
C VAL A 200 -1.60 -5.25 -3.26
N MET A 201 -1.83 -6.43 -2.69
CA MET A 201 -2.15 -7.66 -3.40
C MET A 201 -3.50 -8.19 -2.90
N PHE A 202 -4.28 -8.75 -3.83
CA PHE A 202 -5.54 -9.39 -3.51
C PHE A 202 -5.38 -10.90 -3.52
N THR A 203 -5.86 -11.57 -2.46
CA THR A 203 -5.94 -13.02 -2.45
C THR A 203 -7.08 -13.49 -3.36
N PRO A 204 -6.94 -14.63 -4.07
CA PRO A 204 -7.97 -15.15 -4.97
C PRO A 204 -9.37 -15.18 -4.34
N LYS A 205 -10.38 -14.83 -5.15
CA LYS A 205 -11.78 -14.87 -4.70
C LYS A 205 -12.17 -16.28 -4.30
N PHE A 206 -12.99 -16.39 -3.25
CA PHE A 206 -13.55 -17.65 -2.75
C PHE A 206 -12.53 -18.65 -2.15
N HIS A 207 -11.29 -18.20 -1.89
CA HIS A 207 -10.23 -19.00 -1.28
C HIS A 207 -9.85 -18.47 0.12
N ALA A 208 -10.76 -18.65 1.08
CA ALA A 208 -10.61 -18.16 2.45
C ALA A 208 -9.41 -18.80 3.20
N GLU A 209 -9.04 -20.03 2.84
CA GLU A 209 -7.92 -20.79 3.39
C GLU A 209 -6.55 -20.13 3.17
N MET A 210 -6.45 -19.24 2.17
CA MET A 210 -5.22 -18.50 1.85
C MET A 210 -5.34 -17.00 2.06
N ALA A 211 -6.50 -16.50 2.48
CA ALA A 211 -6.76 -15.08 2.67
C ALA A 211 -5.79 -14.46 3.69
N GLY A 212 -5.23 -13.30 3.34
CA GLY A 212 -4.35 -12.50 4.23
C GLY A 212 -3.19 -13.28 4.85
N GLU A 213 -2.67 -14.31 4.17
CA GLU A 213 -1.68 -15.25 4.73
C GLU A 213 -2.11 -15.88 6.08
N GLY A 214 -3.37 -16.28 6.17
CA GLY A 214 -3.91 -16.99 7.33
C GLY A 214 -4.66 -16.12 8.33
N ILE A 215 -5.20 -14.98 7.87
CA ILE A 215 -6.05 -14.12 8.71
C ILE A 215 -7.33 -14.86 9.16
N GLU A 216 -7.90 -15.70 8.30
CA GLU A 216 -9.09 -16.49 8.61
C GLU A 216 -8.86 -17.53 9.71
N TYR A 217 -7.66 -18.11 9.79
CA TYR A 217 -7.28 -18.99 10.89
C TYR A 217 -7.16 -18.22 12.21
N SER A 218 -6.63 -17.00 12.15
CA SER A 218 -6.59 -16.10 13.31
C SER A 218 -8.00 -15.78 13.79
N TRP A 219 -8.91 -15.44 12.87
CA TRP A 219 -10.32 -15.23 13.20
C TRP A 219 -11.00 -16.48 13.77
N GLY A 220 -10.80 -17.64 13.15
CA GLY A 220 -11.33 -18.92 13.61
C GLY A 220 -10.90 -19.23 15.04
N PHE A 221 -9.61 -19.03 15.33
CA PHE A 221 -9.04 -19.20 16.66
C PHE A 221 -9.66 -18.24 17.69
N VAL A 222 -9.65 -16.93 17.40
CA VAL A 222 -10.16 -15.89 18.31
C VAL A 222 -11.65 -16.11 18.60
N LYS A 223 -12.45 -16.35 17.55
CA LYS A 223 -13.88 -16.66 17.69
C LYS A 223 -14.09 -17.92 18.54
N GLY A 224 -13.27 -18.95 18.36
CA GLY A 224 -13.30 -20.16 19.19
C GLY A 224 -12.95 -19.90 20.66
N SER A 225 -11.94 -19.06 20.94
CA SER A 225 -11.62 -18.63 22.31
C SER A 225 -12.77 -17.84 22.93
N TYR A 226 -13.29 -16.83 22.21
CA TYR A 226 -14.39 -15.98 22.66
C TYR A 226 -15.66 -16.79 22.93
N ARG A 227 -16.05 -17.71 22.02
CA ARG A 227 -17.28 -18.52 22.15
C ARG A 227 -17.29 -19.37 23.42
N ARG A 228 -16.13 -19.89 23.84
CA ARG A 228 -15.99 -20.69 25.08
C ARG A 228 -16.13 -19.88 26.38
N LYS A 229 -16.09 -18.55 26.32
CA LYS A 229 -16.23 -17.71 27.52
C LYS A 229 -17.69 -17.67 28.00
N PRO A 230 -17.95 -17.60 29.32
CA PRO A 230 -19.30 -17.54 29.87
C PRO A 230 -20.12 -16.38 29.31
N LEU A 231 -21.44 -16.59 29.13
CA LEU A 231 -22.35 -15.56 28.60
C LEU A 231 -22.42 -14.31 29.48
N GLN A 232 -22.24 -14.44 30.80
CA GLN A 232 -22.25 -13.27 31.70
C GLN A 232 -21.15 -12.26 31.36
N LYS A 233 -20.00 -12.73 30.85
CA LYS A 233 -18.86 -11.90 30.43
C LYS A 233 -19.00 -11.29 29.04
N LYS A 234 -20.18 -11.40 28.42
CA LYS A 234 -20.47 -10.93 27.06
C LYS A 234 -21.66 -9.98 27.00
N ARG A 235 -22.26 -9.66 28.16
CA ARG A 235 -23.55 -8.97 28.24
C ARG A 235 -23.42 -7.48 27.97
N LYS A 236 -22.48 -6.80 28.63
CA LYS A 236 -22.30 -5.36 28.46
C LYS A 236 -21.24 -5.11 27.38
N ARG A 237 -21.34 -3.93 26.75
CA ARG A 237 -20.37 -3.47 25.75
C ARG A 237 -18.94 -3.48 26.27
N ALA A 238 -18.70 -2.93 27.47
CA ALA A 238 -17.37 -2.89 28.05
C ALA A 238 -16.81 -4.31 28.27
N ASP A 239 -17.65 -5.24 28.73
CA ASP A 239 -17.26 -6.65 28.90
C ASP A 239 -16.91 -7.29 27.55
N PHE A 240 -17.70 -6.99 26.51
CA PHE A 240 -17.41 -7.45 25.15
C PHE A 240 -16.07 -6.94 24.65
N GLU A 241 -15.81 -5.64 24.76
CA GLU A 241 -14.57 -5.01 24.27
C GLU A 241 -13.34 -5.56 25.01
N ASP A 242 -13.40 -5.65 26.34
CA ASP A 242 -12.33 -6.23 27.17
C ASP A 242 -12.11 -7.72 26.84
N LEU A 243 -13.18 -8.46 26.60
CA LEU A 243 -13.07 -9.87 26.23
C LEU A 243 -12.48 -10.07 24.84
N VAL A 244 -12.82 -9.22 23.87
CA VAL A 244 -12.20 -9.22 22.53
C VAL A 244 -10.72 -8.90 22.62
N ASP A 245 -10.32 -7.89 23.41
CA ASP A 245 -8.91 -7.53 23.62
C ASP A 245 -8.14 -8.71 24.23
N LYS A 246 -8.72 -9.38 25.23
CA LYS A 246 -8.14 -10.60 25.81
C LYS A 246 -8.02 -11.73 24.79
N CYS A 247 -9.04 -11.96 23.96
CA CYS A 247 -9.03 -13.05 22.98
C CYS A 247 -8.10 -12.79 21.78
N THR A 248 -7.78 -11.53 21.50
CA THR A 248 -6.88 -11.09 20.40
C THR A 248 -5.47 -10.75 20.88
N ASN A 249 -5.21 -10.87 22.18
CA ASN A 249 -3.93 -10.50 22.79
C ASN A 249 -2.76 -11.25 22.14
N VAL A 250 -1.77 -10.50 21.67
CA VAL A 250 -0.63 -11.03 20.88
C VAL A 250 0.43 -11.74 21.72
N GLU A 251 0.37 -11.66 23.04
CA GLU A 251 1.33 -12.31 23.94
C GLU A 251 0.82 -13.67 24.41
N THR A 252 -0.49 -13.78 24.62
CA THR A 252 -1.13 -14.95 25.23
C THR A 252 -1.97 -15.77 24.23
N GLU A 253 -2.68 -15.10 23.32
CA GLU A 253 -3.60 -15.75 22.39
C GLU A 253 -3.02 -15.73 20.96
N LEU A 254 -2.96 -14.60 20.28
CA LEU A 254 -2.40 -14.50 18.93
C LEU A 254 -0.88 -14.38 18.94
N THR A 255 -0.21 -15.34 19.58
CA THR A 255 1.25 -15.34 19.72
C THR A 255 1.95 -15.40 18.37
N LYS A 256 3.15 -14.81 18.29
CA LYS A 256 3.99 -14.86 17.08
C LYS A 256 4.18 -16.29 16.54
N ALA A 257 4.35 -17.26 17.44
CA ALA A 257 4.46 -18.68 17.08
C ALA A 257 3.16 -19.23 16.46
N ARG A 258 2.00 -18.83 16.98
CA ARG A 258 0.69 -19.23 16.46
C ARG A 258 0.41 -18.59 15.10
N ILE A 259 0.63 -17.29 14.95
CA ILE A 259 0.48 -16.57 13.68
C ILE A 259 1.37 -17.18 12.58
N ARG A 260 2.63 -17.51 12.92
CA ARG A 260 3.54 -18.19 11.97
C ARG A 260 3.01 -19.56 11.52
N LYS A 261 2.35 -20.33 12.40
CA LYS A 261 1.71 -21.59 12.03
C LYS A 261 0.53 -21.37 11.07
N PHE A 262 -0.27 -20.33 11.28
CA PHE A 262 -1.37 -19.97 10.38
C PHE A 262 -0.87 -19.54 9.00
N SER A 263 0.17 -18.69 8.94
CA SER A 263 0.81 -18.32 7.67
C SER A 263 1.45 -19.53 6.97
N ALA A 264 2.08 -20.44 7.71
CA ALA A 264 2.62 -21.68 7.12
C ALA A 264 1.50 -22.56 6.53
N LEU A 265 0.34 -22.64 7.19
CA LEU A 265 -0.81 -23.38 6.69
C LEU A 265 -1.38 -22.75 5.41
N ALA A 266 -1.61 -21.43 5.41
CA ALA A 266 -2.04 -20.71 4.23
C ALA A 266 -1.06 -20.91 3.06
N ARG A 267 0.24 -20.82 3.33
CA ARG A 267 1.29 -21.08 2.34
C ARG A 267 1.29 -22.50 1.78
N ALA A 268 0.95 -23.52 2.57
CA ALA A 268 0.81 -24.88 2.07
C ALA A 268 -0.33 -24.98 1.03
N TYR A 269 -1.44 -24.26 1.24
CA TYR A 269 -2.49 -24.13 0.23
C TYR A 269 -2.00 -23.40 -1.02
N LEU A 270 -1.29 -22.27 -0.88
CA LEU A 270 -0.69 -21.56 -2.02
C LEU A 270 0.19 -22.49 -2.88
N CYS A 271 1.09 -23.24 -2.22
CA CYS A 271 1.99 -24.17 -2.92
C CYS A 271 1.21 -25.30 -3.62
N THR A 272 0.15 -25.79 -2.97
CA THR A 272 -0.73 -26.83 -3.55
C THR A 272 -1.43 -26.32 -4.81
N TYR A 273 -1.99 -25.12 -4.77
CA TYR A 273 -2.61 -24.52 -5.96
C TYR A 273 -1.61 -24.25 -7.07
N HIS A 274 -0.41 -23.78 -6.73
CA HIS A 274 0.66 -23.57 -7.70
C HIS A 274 1.09 -24.89 -8.36
N TYR A 275 1.26 -25.95 -7.58
CA TYR A 275 1.55 -27.29 -8.09
C TYR A 275 0.45 -27.80 -9.03
N LEU A 276 -0.82 -27.66 -8.64
CA LEU A 276 -1.96 -28.06 -9.48
C LEU A 276 -2.06 -27.25 -10.77
N ALA A 277 -1.65 -25.97 -10.76
CA ALA A 277 -1.64 -25.12 -11.94
C ALA A 277 -0.46 -25.40 -12.88
N THR A 278 0.66 -25.92 -12.36
CA THR A 278 1.90 -26.18 -13.12
C THR A 278 2.05 -27.65 -13.55
N ALA A 279 1.35 -28.57 -12.90
CA ALA A 279 1.25 -29.95 -13.35
C ALA A 279 0.50 -29.98 -14.70
N GLU A 280 1.24 -30.18 -15.79
CA GLU A 280 0.63 -30.43 -17.10
C GLU A 280 -0.36 -31.59 -17.02
N PRO A 281 -1.50 -31.55 -17.74
CA PRO A 281 -2.35 -32.72 -17.87
C PRO A 281 -1.52 -33.82 -18.52
N THR A 282 -1.20 -34.88 -17.77
CA THR A 282 -0.52 -36.07 -18.28
C THR A 282 -1.20 -36.51 -19.57
N ALA A 283 -0.43 -36.66 -20.65
CA ALA A 283 -0.84 -36.96 -22.03
C ALA A 283 -1.65 -38.27 -22.23
N ALA A 284 -2.08 -38.95 -21.17
CA ALA A 284 -2.92 -40.14 -21.22
C ALA A 284 -4.43 -39.85 -21.41
N ALA A 285 -4.86 -38.57 -21.44
CA ALA A 285 -6.27 -38.18 -21.55
C ALA A 285 -6.66 -37.63 -22.94
N ILE A 286 -5.85 -37.86 -23.98
CA ILE A 286 -6.27 -37.63 -25.37
C ILE A 286 -6.81 -38.95 -25.93
N LYS A 287 -8.05 -39.26 -25.56
CA LYS A 287 -8.95 -40.01 -26.45
C LYS A 287 -10.16 -39.13 -26.69
N ASP A 288 -10.42 -38.90 -27.98
CA ASP A 288 -11.51 -38.13 -28.54
C ASP A 288 -12.80 -38.20 -27.72
N ASN A 289 -13.27 -37.03 -27.31
CA ASN A 289 -14.62 -36.61 -27.65
C ASN A 289 -14.81 -35.12 -27.36
N ASP A 290 -15.31 -34.42 -28.38
CA ASP A 290 -15.79 -33.05 -28.34
C ASP A 290 -17.02 -32.93 -27.43
N GLN A 291 -16.78 -32.89 -26.12
CA GLN A 291 -17.69 -32.31 -25.15
C GLN A 291 -16.89 -31.36 -24.27
N GLU A 292 -17.34 -30.10 -24.23
CA GLU A 292 -16.86 -28.99 -23.38
C GLU A 292 -15.84 -29.39 -22.32
N LYS A 293 -14.59 -28.96 -22.49
CA LYS A 293 -13.52 -29.07 -21.49
C LYS A 293 -13.90 -28.30 -20.22
N LYS A 294 -14.77 -28.88 -19.37
CA LYS A 294 -14.86 -28.53 -17.96
C LYS A 294 -13.59 -29.03 -17.31
N GLN A 295 -12.64 -28.12 -17.10
CA GLN A 295 -11.45 -28.36 -16.32
C GLN A 295 -11.88 -29.01 -14.99
N LYS A 296 -11.48 -30.27 -14.79
CA LYS A 296 -11.92 -31.07 -13.64
C LYS A 296 -11.36 -30.41 -12.38
N VAL A 297 -12.19 -29.66 -11.67
CA VAL A 297 -11.81 -28.99 -10.43
C VAL A 297 -11.38 -30.08 -9.45
N PRO A 298 -10.13 -30.08 -8.94
CA PRO A 298 -9.67 -31.09 -8.00
C PRO A 298 -10.55 -31.09 -6.76
N MET A 299 -10.90 -32.28 -6.26
CA MET A 299 -11.79 -32.41 -5.12
C MET A 299 -11.09 -31.90 -3.85
N MET A 300 -11.83 -31.31 -2.91
CA MET A 300 -11.21 -30.74 -1.69
C MET A 300 -10.31 -31.75 -0.94
N ASP A 301 -10.69 -33.03 -0.91
CA ASP A 301 -9.90 -34.08 -0.28
C ASP A 301 -8.53 -34.31 -0.98
N GLU A 302 -8.47 -34.11 -2.30
CA GLU A 302 -7.23 -34.19 -3.07
C GLU A 302 -6.32 -32.99 -2.76
N ILE A 303 -6.90 -31.80 -2.65
CA ILE A 303 -6.20 -30.57 -2.24
C ILE A 303 -5.65 -30.73 -0.83
N GLU A 304 -6.45 -31.26 0.11
CA GLU A 304 -6.01 -31.47 1.49
C GLU A 304 -4.90 -32.53 1.59
N SER A 305 -5.01 -33.62 0.82
CA SER A 305 -3.99 -34.66 0.74
C SER A 305 -2.65 -34.12 0.18
N LEU A 306 -2.71 -33.32 -0.89
CA LEU A 306 -1.54 -32.66 -1.47
C LEU A 306 -0.94 -31.62 -0.51
N MET A 307 -1.77 -30.80 0.12
CA MET A 307 -1.35 -29.83 1.15
C MET A 307 -0.60 -30.53 2.29
N ASN A 308 -1.06 -31.70 2.73
CA ASN A 308 -0.38 -32.45 3.78
C ASN A 308 1.04 -32.89 3.37
N LYS A 309 1.29 -33.14 2.08
CA LYS A 309 2.65 -33.41 1.57
C LYS A 309 3.56 -32.18 1.66
N PHE A 310 3.02 -30.97 1.43
CA PHE A 310 3.77 -29.72 1.61
C PHE A 310 4.02 -29.35 3.09
N LYS A 311 3.29 -29.97 4.04
CA LYS A 311 3.57 -29.82 5.49
C LYS A 311 4.74 -30.69 5.96
N THR A 312 5.00 -31.82 5.31
CA THR A 312 6.01 -32.80 5.75
C THR A 312 7.37 -32.60 5.10
N HIS A 313 7.42 -32.13 3.86
CA HIS A 313 8.66 -31.77 3.19
C HIS A 313 9.02 -30.31 3.49
N ARG A 314 10.25 -30.05 3.98
CA ARG A 314 10.88 -28.73 3.86
C ARG A 314 11.08 -28.44 2.37
N CYS A 315 10.00 -28.04 1.68
CA CYS A 315 10.01 -27.82 0.25
C CYS A 315 11.01 -26.70 -0.08
N ALA A 316 11.91 -26.95 -1.05
CA ALA A 316 12.95 -26.01 -1.49
C ALA A 316 12.39 -24.70 -2.08
N LEU A 317 11.10 -24.62 -2.39
CA LEU A 317 10.39 -23.35 -2.66
C LEU A 317 10.45 -22.38 -1.47
N GLY A 318 10.74 -22.87 -0.25
CA GLY A 318 10.93 -22.04 0.94
C GLY A 318 12.17 -21.14 0.92
N PHE A 319 13.12 -21.35 0.01
CA PHE A 319 14.37 -20.56 -0.07
C PHE A 319 14.34 -19.43 -1.11
N VAL A 320 13.40 -19.42 -2.05
CA VAL A 320 13.44 -18.50 -3.21
C VAL A 320 12.87 -17.09 -2.90
N MET A 321 12.27 -16.88 -1.72
CA MET A 321 11.70 -15.57 -1.34
C MET A 321 12.45 -14.84 -0.22
N ASP A 322 13.46 -15.44 0.41
CA ASP A 322 14.29 -14.75 1.43
C ASP A 322 15.35 -13.82 0.81
N HIS A 323 15.56 -13.91 -0.50
CA HIS A 323 16.41 -12.99 -1.25
C HIS A 323 15.65 -12.47 -2.47
N GLY A 324 15.65 -11.15 -2.61
CA GLY A 324 14.72 -10.43 -3.48
C GLY A 324 14.79 -10.79 -4.97
N SER A 325 13.75 -10.30 -5.66
CA SER A 325 13.47 -10.34 -7.11
C SER A 325 12.78 -11.62 -7.63
N PHE A 326 11.47 -11.49 -7.81
CA PHE A 326 10.70 -12.34 -8.71
C PHE A 326 11.06 -11.95 -10.16
N ASN A 327 11.81 -12.79 -10.87
CA ASN A 327 12.06 -12.66 -12.30
C ASN A 327 11.35 -13.80 -13.05
N PRO A 328 10.33 -13.53 -13.88
CA PRO A 328 9.44 -14.57 -14.42
C PRO A 328 10.01 -15.36 -15.61
N THR A 329 11.34 -15.51 -15.76
CA THR A 329 11.93 -16.05 -17.00
C THR A 329 12.94 -17.19 -16.88
N SER A 330 13.20 -17.79 -15.73
CA SER A 330 14.08 -18.97 -15.67
C SER A 330 13.28 -20.27 -15.51
N HIS A 331 13.01 -20.93 -16.64
CA HIS A 331 12.75 -22.37 -16.67
C HIS A 331 13.94 -23.10 -16.05
N THR A 332 13.73 -23.74 -14.89
CA THR A 332 14.66 -24.75 -14.39
C THR A 332 13.83 -25.97 -14.02
N GLU A 333 13.94 -26.99 -14.85
CA GLU A 333 13.36 -28.31 -14.65
C GLU A 333 13.83 -28.90 -13.32
N ILE A 334 12.90 -29.33 -12.47
CA ILE A 334 13.21 -30.23 -11.35
C ILE A 334 12.86 -31.64 -11.82
N ARG A 335 13.88 -32.37 -12.28
CA ARG A 335 13.84 -33.83 -12.37
C ARG A 335 13.92 -34.40 -10.95
N GLU A 336 13.01 -35.35 -10.71
CA GLU A 336 12.91 -36.33 -9.62
C GLU A 336 14.01 -36.33 -8.55
N LEU A 337 13.61 -36.19 -7.28
CA LEU A 337 13.98 -37.07 -6.15
C LEU A 337 12.96 -36.93 -5.01
#